data_AF-A0A821KX17-F1
#
_entry.id   AF-A0A821KX17-F1
#
_cell.length_a   1.000
_cell.length_b   1.000
_cell.length_c   1.000
_cell.angle_alpha   90.00
_cell.angle_beta   90.00
_cell.angle_gamma   90.00
#
_symmetry.space_group_name_H-M   'P 1'
#
loop_
_entity.id
_entity.type
_entity.pdbx_description
1 polymer ?
#
loop_
_entity_poly.entity_id
_entity_poly.type
_entity_poly.pdbx_seq_one_letter_code
_entity_poly.pdbx_strand_id
1 'polypeptide(L)'
;FLQTGSVHDRERSGRPPSATGEKVEEIDEELTNNPINSIRGVSHEVNISKSVVHRIMREVLKYKPYKMHLIQMIYDEDMDLCVEMAELLLPILTDKDNDGLIFFSDEETFHISGMVNKHNCRIWSQGNPHATVEVEMNSPKLTVWC
;
A
#
# COMPACT_ATOMS: atom_id res chain seq x y z
N PHE A 1 40.04 22.58 -26.83
CA PHE A 1 41.06 23.46 -26.23
C PHE A 1 40.80 24.96 -26.38
N LEU A 2 40.72 25.57 -27.58
CA LEU A 2 40.61 27.04 -27.72
C LEU A 2 39.36 27.70 -27.10
N GLN A 3 38.29 26.95 -26.83
CA GLN A 3 37.04 27.49 -26.29
C GLN A 3 36.77 27.13 -24.81
N THR A 4 37.40 26.07 -24.28
CA THR A 4 37.14 25.53 -22.93
C THR A 4 38.40 25.11 -22.17
N GLY A 5 39.59 25.21 -22.79
CA GLY A 5 40.87 24.82 -22.17
C GLY A 5 41.02 23.34 -21.82
N SER A 6 40.08 22.48 -22.23
CA SER A 6 40.00 21.08 -21.80
C SER A 6 39.97 20.12 -23.01
N VAL A 7 40.50 18.91 -22.81
CA VAL A 7 40.37 17.74 -23.72
C VAL A 7 39.11 16.93 -23.40
N HIS A 8 38.46 17.19 -22.26
CA HIS A 8 37.24 16.48 -21.90
C HIS A 8 36.08 16.83 -22.85
N ASP A 9 35.21 15.84 -23.06
CA ASP A 9 33.96 16.01 -23.77
C ASP A 9 33.15 17.16 -23.14
N ARG A 10 32.48 17.93 -24.00
CA ARG A 10 31.53 18.95 -23.53
C ARG A 10 30.37 18.27 -22.81
N GLU A 11 29.79 18.98 -21.85
CA GLU A 11 28.53 18.56 -21.25
C GLU A 11 27.49 18.35 -22.36
N ARG A 12 27.01 17.12 -22.44
CA ARG A 12 25.98 16.74 -23.40
C ARG A 12 24.65 17.12 -22.78
N SER A 13 23.77 17.77 -23.55
CA SER A 13 22.43 18.21 -23.10
C SER A 13 21.46 17.07 -22.75
N GLY A 14 21.93 15.81 -22.75
CA GLY A 14 21.14 14.63 -22.42
C GLY A 14 19.94 14.42 -23.35
N ARG A 15 19.13 13.41 -23.03
CA ARG A 15 17.81 13.25 -23.65
C ARG A 15 16.85 14.26 -22.99
N PRO A 16 16.08 15.03 -23.77
CA PRO A 16 15.10 15.95 -23.19
C PRO A 16 14.14 15.22 -22.25
N PRO A 17 13.73 15.83 -21.12
CA PRO A 17 12.78 15.23 -20.20
C PRO A 17 11.50 14.88 -20.95
N SER A 18 10.98 13.67 -20.73
CA SER A 18 9.71 13.24 -21.35
C SER A 18 8.48 13.91 -20.70
N ALA A 19 8.68 14.72 -19.67
CA ALA A 19 7.65 15.30 -18.84
C ALA A 19 7.66 16.82 -19.02
N THR A 20 6.67 17.33 -19.74
CA THR A 20 6.34 18.77 -19.73
C THR A 20 5.70 19.11 -18.38
N GLY A 21 5.88 20.33 -17.87
CA GLY A 21 5.27 20.77 -16.59
C GLY A 21 3.77 20.47 -16.50
N GLU A 22 3.03 20.73 -17.58
CA GLU A 22 1.59 20.44 -17.70
C GLU A 22 1.26 18.95 -17.42
N LYS A 23 2.08 18.03 -17.94
CA LYS A 23 1.87 16.58 -17.72
C LYS A 23 2.24 16.13 -16.31
N VAL A 24 3.08 16.89 -15.62
CA VAL A 24 3.40 16.62 -14.20
C VAL A 24 2.21 17.03 -13.34
N GLU A 25 1.62 18.20 -13.60
CA GLU A 25 0.42 18.68 -12.91
C GLU A 25 -0.78 17.75 -13.14
N GLU A 26 -1.01 17.31 -14.38
CA GLU A 26 -2.11 16.38 -14.70
C GLU A 26 -2.00 15.05 -13.94
N ILE A 27 -0.77 14.52 -13.79
CA ILE A 27 -0.53 13.29 -12.99
C ILE A 27 -0.74 13.56 -11.49
N ASP A 28 -0.32 14.72 -11.00
CA ASP A 28 -0.46 15.10 -9.59
C ASP A 28 -1.94 15.28 -9.22
N GLU A 29 -2.71 15.95 -10.06
CA GLU A 29 -4.17 16.10 -9.91
C GLU A 29 -4.90 14.76 -9.92
N GLU A 30 -4.58 13.88 -10.89
CA GLU A 30 -5.20 12.56 -10.99
C GLU A 30 -4.92 11.70 -9.75
N LEU A 31 -3.69 11.71 -9.24
CA LEU A 31 -3.34 10.97 -8.03
C LEU A 31 -3.89 11.61 -6.75
N THR A 32 -4.11 12.92 -6.75
CA THR A 32 -4.75 13.61 -5.63
C THR A 32 -6.25 13.27 -5.58
N ASN A 33 -6.91 13.23 -6.74
CA ASN A 33 -8.33 12.89 -6.85
C ASN A 33 -8.59 11.39 -6.65
N ASN A 34 -7.69 10.53 -7.13
CA ASN A 34 -7.82 9.08 -7.02
C ASN A 34 -6.48 8.43 -6.59
N PRO A 35 -6.16 8.50 -5.28
CA PRO A 35 -4.86 8.05 -4.75
C PRO A 35 -4.63 6.54 -4.85
N ILE A 36 -5.70 5.78 -5.10
CA ILE A 36 -5.68 4.31 -5.22
C ILE A 36 -5.44 3.89 -6.69
N ASN A 37 -5.50 4.83 -7.64
CA ASN A 37 -5.37 4.51 -9.04
C ASN A 37 -4.02 3.82 -9.34
N SER A 38 -4.08 2.81 -10.21
CA SER A 38 -2.88 2.11 -10.61
C SER A 38 -2.08 2.97 -11.59
N ILE A 39 -0.75 2.77 -11.64
CA ILE A 39 0.10 3.47 -12.64
C ILE A 39 -0.41 3.21 -14.07
N ARG A 40 -1.03 2.05 -14.34
CA ARG A 40 -1.64 1.75 -15.65
C ARG A 40 -2.90 2.57 -15.90
N GLY A 41 -3.72 2.79 -14.87
CA GLY A 41 -4.90 3.64 -14.96
C GLY A 41 -4.51 5.10 -15.23
N VAL A 42 -3.59 5.65 -14.42
CA VAL A 42 -3.04 7.00 -14.65
C VAL A 42 -2.41 7.15 -16.04
N SER A 43 -1.70 6.11 -16.50
CA SER A 43 -1.13 6.07 -17.86
C SER A 43 -2.19 6.15 -18.95
N HIS A 44 -3.36 5.52 -18.74
CA HIS A 44 -4.47 5.55 -19.67
C HIS A 44 -5.18 6.92 -19.67
N GLU A 45 -5.44 7.49 -18.49
CA GLU A 45 -6.07 8.81 -18.35
C GLU A 45 -5.22 9.93 -18.97
N VAL A 46 -3.94 9.97 -18.62
CA VAL A 46 -3.01 11.05 -19.04
C VAL A 46 -2.46 10.81 -20.47
N ASN A 47 -2.73 9.63 -21.05
CA ASN A 47 -2.24 9.16 -22.36
C ASN A 47 -0.70 9.22 -22.49
N ILE A 48 0.01 8.76 -21.45
CA ILE A 48 1.47 8.69 -21.39
C ILE A 48 1.89 7.25 -21.07
N SER A 49 3.04 6.81 -21.57
CA SER A 49 3.56 5.48 -21.22
C SER A 49 3.73 5.29 -19.70
N LYS A 50 3.35 4.12 -19.20
CA LYS A 50 3.51 3.71 -17.79
C LYS A 50 4.89 4.02 -17.21
N SER A 51 5.96 3.80 -17.99
CA SER A 51 7.34 4.04 -17.54
C SER A 51 7.62 5.51 -17.28
N VAL A 52 7.06 6.41 -18.09
CA VAL A 52 7.20 7.86 -17.91
C VAL A 52 6.38 8.32 -16.72
N VAL A 53 5.14 7.85 -16.55
CA VAL A 53 4.30 8.14 -15.37
C VAL A 53 5.03 7.71 -14.09
N HIS A 54 5.53 6.47 -14.04
CA HIS A 54 6.27 5.98 -12.88
C HIS A 54 7.52 6.81 -12.59
N ARG A 55 8.23 7.25 -13.63
CA ARG A 55 9.40 8.13 -13.47
C ARG A 55 9.00 9.49 -12.93
N ILE A 56 7.96 10.12 -13.46
CA ILE A 56 7.45 11.43 -12.98
C ILE A 56 7.06 11.32 -11.51
N MET A 57 6.28 10.30 -11.15
CA MET A 57 5.86 10.05 -9.76
C MET A 57 7.06 9.92 -8.82
N ARG A 58 8.09 9.16 -9.20
CA ARG A 58 9.25 8.87 -8.33
C ARG A 58 10.29 9.97 -8.29
N GLU A 59 10.61 10.56 -9.44
CA GLU A 59 11.76 11.46 -9.61
C GLU A 59 11.36 12.94 -9.53
N VAL A 60 10.16 13.31 -9.99
CA VAL A 60 9.70 14.70 -10.01
C VAL A 60 8.81 14.97 -8.80
N LEU A 61 7.69 14.23 -8.68
CA LEU A 61 6.72 14.42 -7.60
C LEU A 61 7.20 13.85 -6.25
N LYS A 62 8.20 12.95 -6.26
CA LYS A 62 8.75 12.27 -5.07
C LYS A 62 7.72 11.41 -4.31
N TYR A 63 6.71 10.91 -5.00
CA TYR A 63 5.69 10.04 -4.44
C TYR A 63 6.29 8.67 -4.07
N LYS A 64 5.80 8.12 -2.96
CA LYS A 64 6.14 6.80 -2.45
C LYS A 64 4.88 5.92 -2.43
N PRO A 65 5.03 4.62 -2.69
CA PRO A 65 3.93 3.69 -2.54
C PRO A 65 3.75 3.34 -1.06
N TYR A 66 2.56 3.57 -0.53
CA TYR A 66 2.15 3.17 0.81
C TYR A 66 1.20 1.99 0.72
N LYS A 67 1.51 0.94 1.48
CA LYS A 67 0.63 -0.23 1.61
C LYS A 67 -0.44 0.08 2.66
N MET A 68 -1.70 -0.16 2.30
CA MET A 68 -2.78 -0.06 3.28
C MET A 68 -2.66 -1.17 4.31
N HIS A 69 -2.72 -0.79 5.58
CA HIS A 69 -2.81 -1.71 6.70
C HIS A 69 -4.25 -1.69 7.17
N LEU A 70 -4.87 -2.88 7.23
CA LEU A 70 -6.12 -3.03 7.96
C LEU A 70 -5.72 -3.36 9.40
N ILE A 71 -5.96 -2.42 10.30
CA ILE A 71 -5.67 -2.57 11.72
C ILE A 71 -7.02 -2.72 12.41
N GLN A 72 -7.15 -3.70 13.28
CA GLN A 72 -8.30 -3.77 14.18
C GLN A 72 -8.21 -2.62 15.19
N MET A 73 -9.35 -2.04 15.55
CA MET A 73 -9.39 -1.04 16.60
C MET A 73 -9.20 -1.78 17.93
N ILE A 74 -8.02 -1.61 18.54
CA ILE A 74 -7.66 -2.18 19.84
C ILE A 74 -7.76 -1.04 20.84
N TYR A 75 -8.55 -1.24 21.89
CA TYR A 75 -8.65 -0.31 23.01
C TYR A 75 -7.63 -0.65 24.10
N ASP A 76 -7.34 0.30 24.99
CA ASP A 76 -6.39 0.05 26.09
C ASP A 76 -6.89 -1.09 26.99
N GLU A 77 -8.21 -1.22 27.17
CA GLU A 77 -8.83 -2.30 27.92
C GLU A 77 -8.63 -3.69 27.28
N ASP A 78 -8.53 -3.76 25.94
CA ASP A 78 -8.29 -5.03 25.23
C ASP A 78 -6.88 -5.56 25.51
N MET A 79 -5.92 -4.67 25.79
CA MET A 79 -4.54 -5.06 26.10
C MET A 79 -4.45 -5.78 27.44
N ASP A 80 -5.17 -5.30 28.46
CA ASP A 80 -5.23 -5.95 29.77
C ASP A 80 -5.91 -7.32 29.66
N LEU A 81 -7.01 -7.42 28.91
CA LEU A 81 -7.69 -8.69 28.62
C LEU A 81 -6.78 -9.69 27.88
N CYS A 82 -5.95 -9.22 26.95
CA CYS A 82 -4.97 -10.07 26.27
C CYS A 82 -3.92 -10.64 27.25
N VAL A 83 -3.45 -9.84 28.20
CA VAL A 83 -2.50 -10.28 29.22
C VAL A 83 -3.14 -11.29 30.16
N GLU A 84 -4.34 -11.00 30.68
CA GLU A 84 -5.09 -11.93 31.54
C GLU A 84 -5.35 -13.27 30.84
N MET A 85 -5.75 -13.23 29.57
CA MET A 85 -5.96 -14.44 28.77
C MET A 85 -4.65 -15.22 28.59
N ALA A 86 -3.54 -14.54 28.31
CA ALA A 86 -2.24 -15.18 28.15
C ALA A 86 -1.77 -15.84 29.46
N GLU A 87 -1.94 -15.18 30.61
CA GLU A 87 -1.62 -15.74 31.92
C GLU A 87 -2.45 -16.98 32.24
N LEU A 88 -3.72 -17.01 31.82
CA LEU A 88 -4.61 -18.16 32.00
C LEU A 88 -4.24 -19.33 31.07
N LEU A 89 -3.90 -19.06 29.81
CA LEU A 89 -3.61 -20.08 28.81
C LEU A 89 -2.19 -20.66 28.92
N LEU A 90 -1.22 -19.88 29.37
CA LEU A 90 0.19 -20.29 29.40
C LEU A 90 0.41 -21.59 30.21
N PRO A 91 -0.12 -21.77 31.43
CA PRO A 91 0.03 -23.02 32.18
C PRO A 91 -0.56 -24.22 31.42
N ILE A 92 -1.74 -24.04 30.81
CA ILE A 92 -2.45 -25.09 30.06
C ILE A 92 -1.62 -25.53 28.84
N LEU A 93 -1.03 -24.58 28.11
CA LEU A 93 -0.24 -24.83 26.91
C LEU A 93 1.15 -25.41 27.21
N THR A 94 1.71 -25.15 28.39
CA THR A 94 3.04 -25.65 28.80
C THR A 94 2.99 -27.00 29.52
N ASP A 95 1.80 -27.41 29.95
CA ASP A 95 1.58 -28.70 30.58
C ASP A 95 1.62 -29.82 29.54
N LYS A 96 2.58 -30.74 29.69
CA LYS A 96 2.78 -31.88 28.78
C LYS A 96 1.60 -32.85 28.81
N ASP A 97 0.84 -32.88 29.89
CA ASP A 97 -0.35 -33.73 29.97
C ASP A 97 -1.46 -33.25 29.02
N ASN A 98 -1.38 -32.00 28.54
CA ASN A 98 -2.30 -31.44 27.55
C ASN A 98 -1.80 -31.59 26.10
N ASP A 99 -0.67 -32.25 25.86
CA ASP A 99 -0.13 -32.48 24.51
C ASP A 99 -1.16 -33.23 23.64
N GLY A 100 -1.65 -32.57 22.59
CA GLY A 100 -2.65 -33.12 21.67
C GLY A 100 -4.09 -33.13 22.18
N LEU A 101 -4.37 -32.52 23.33
CA LEU A 101 -5.74 -32.35 23.87
C LEU A 101 -6.34 -30.98 23.57
N ILE A 102 -5.54 -30.05 23.07
CA ILE A 102 -5.97 -28.68 22.75
C ILE A 102 -6.32 -28.60 21.27
N PHE A 103 -7.58 -28.29 21.00
CA PHE A 103 -8.10 -28.04 19.66
C PHE A 103 -8.54 -26.58 19.58
N PHE A 104 -8.01 -25.86 18.59
CA PHE A 104 -8.47 -24.54 18.25
C PHE A 104 -9.49 -24.66 17.13
N SER A 105 -10.57 -23.88 17.24
CA SER A 105 -11.49 -23.66 16.14
C SER A 105 -11.49 -22.19 15.78
N ASP A 106 -11.69 -21.87 14.52
CA ASP A 106 -11.80 -20.49 14.04
C ASP A 106 -12.90 -20.36 12.98
N GLU A 107 -13.42 -19.15 12.83
CA GLU A 107 -14.35 -18.78 11.76
C GLU A 107 -13.74 -17.68 10.89
N GLU A 108 -13.46 -18.00 9.63
CA GLU A 108 -12.97 -17.00 8.67
C GLU A 108 -14.08 -16.64 7.68
N THR A 109 -14.24 -15.34 7.43
CA THR A 109 -15.26 -14.81 6.51
C THR A 109 -14.63 -14.25 5.23
N PHE A 110 -14.95 -14.87 4.10
CA PHE A 110 -14.50 -14.46 2.77
C PHE A 110 -15.56 -13.61 2.08
N HIS A 111 -15.20 -12.39 1.69
CA HIS A 111 -16.10 -11.50 0.96
C HIS A 111 -16.02 -11.76 -0.56
N ILE A 112 -17.17 -11.97 -1.19
CA ILE A 112 -17.28 -12.26 -2.64
C ILE A 112 -17.11 -10.98 -3.47
N SER A 113 -17.37 -9.81 -2.89
CA SER A 113 -17.36 -8.51 -3.57
C SER A 113 -16.00 -8.08 -4.13
N GLY A 114 -14.92 -8.85 -3.91
CA GLY A 114 -13.57 -8.54 -4.40
C GLY A 114 -13.04 -7.21 -3.86
N MET A 115 -13.65 -6.69 -2.80
CA MET A 115 -13.39 -5.35 -2.31
C MET A 115 -11.97 -5.26 -1.77
N VAL A 116 -11.25 -4.26 -2.28
CA VAL A 116 -9.85 -3.91 -1.98
C VAL A 116 -8.97 -5.13 -1.71
N ASN A 117 -8.43 -5.73 -2.77
CA ASN A 117 -7.32 -6.66 -2.61
C ASN A 117 -6.12 -5.91 -2.01
N LYS A 118 -5.94 -6.01 -0.69
CA LYS A 118 -4.87 -5.37 0.10
C LYS A 118 -3.47 -5.63 -0.45
N HIS A 119 -3.27 -6.72 -1.20
CA HIS A 119 -1.99 -7.03 -1.83
C HIS A 119 -1.69 -6.15 -3.05
N ASN A 120 -2.75 -5.71 -3.76
CA ASN A 120 -2.63 -4.90 -4.98
C ASN A 120 -2.89 -3.41 -4.74
N CYS A 121 -3.48 -3.05 -3.60
CA CYS A 121 -3.81 -1.67 -3.29
C CYS A 121 -2.61 -0.92 -2.70
N ARG A 122 -2.06 0.02 -3.47
CA ARG A 122 -0.99 0.94 -3.04
C ARG A 122 -1.47 2.36 -3.23
N ILE A 123 -1.34 3.16 -2.19
CA ILE A 123 -1.60 4.60 -2.27
C ILE A 123 -0.30 5.30 -2.61
N TRP A 124 -0.32 6.19 -3.60
CA TRP A 124 0.83 7.00 -3.95
C TRP A 124 0.71 8.39 -3.35
N SER A 125 1.68 8.79 -2.54
CA SER A 125 1.70 10.11 -1.89
C SER A 125 3.13 10.51 -1.53
N GLN A 126 3.39 11.80 -1.30
CA GLN A 126 4.68 12.29 -0.80
C GLN A 126 4.93 11.91 0.67
N GLY A 127 3.86 11.86 1.46
CA GLY A 127 3.86 11.48 2.87
C GLY A 127 2.85 10.37 3.15
N ASN A 128 2.90 9.77 4.35
CA ASN A 128 1.89 8.77 4.72
C ASN A 128 0.51 9.45 4.80
N PRO A 129 -0.47 9.07 3.96
CA PRO A 129 -1.75 9.76 3.92
C PRO A 129 -2.68 9.39 5.08
N HIS A 130 -2.31 8.42 5.94
CA HIS A 130 -3.18 7.91 7.01
C HIS A 130 -4.60 7.58 6.51
N ALA A 131 -4.69 7.12 5.26
CA ALA A 131 -5.95 6.88 4.59
C ALA A 131 -6.70 5.73 5.25
N THR A 132 -7.97 5.96 5.53
CA THR A 132 -8.94 4.96 5.96
C THR A 132 -9.89 4.68 4.79
N VAL A 133 -10.15 3.40 4.55
CA VAL A 133 -11.12 2.98 3.53
C VAL A 133 -12.28 2.34 4.26
N GLU A 134 -13.45 2.95 4.11
CA GLU A 134 -14.70 2.38 4.60
C GLU A 134 -15.13 1.24 3.67
N VAL A 135 -15.53 0.14 4.29
CA VAL A 135 -15.88 -1.11 3.62
C VAL A 135 -17.36 -1.36 3.91
N GLU A 136 -18.14 -1.63 2.86
CA GLU A 136 -19.54 -1.97 3.00
C GLU A 136 -19.73 -3.25 3.86
N MET A 137 -20.41 -3.08 4.99
CA MET A 137 -20.57 -4.10 6.03
C MET A 137 -21.35 -5.34 5.56
N ASN A 138 -22.21 -5.19 4.54
CA ASN A 138 -23.19 -6.21 4.13
C ASN A 138 -22.92 -6.81 2.74
N SER A 139 -21.66 -6.79 2.27
CA SER A 139 -21.31 -7.49 1.03
C SER A 139 -21.57 -9.01 1.13
N PRO A 140 -21.95 -9.68 0.01
CA PRO A 140 -22.10 -11.13 -0.01
C PRO A 140 -20.82 -11.82 0.49
N LYS A 141 -20.96 -12.73 1.44
CA LYS A 141 -19.84 -13.34 2.15
C LYS A 141 -20.09 -14.82 2.42
N LEU A 142 -19.00 -15.57 2.50
CA LEU A 142 -18.97 -16.98 2.87
C LEU A 142 -18.18 -17.11 4.18
N THR A 143 -18.81 -17.66 5.22
CA THR A 143 -18.13 -17.96 6.49
C THR A 143 -17.81 -19.45 6.53
N VAL A 144 -16.57 -19.77 6.88
CA VAL A 144 -16.07 -21.15 6.99
C VAL A 144 -15.58 -21.36 8.42
N TRP A 145 -15.96 -22.49 9.01
CA TRP A 145 -15.49 -22.94 10.33
C TRP A 145 -14.49 -24.08 10.15
N CYS A 146 -13.36 -24.04 10.86
CA CYS A 146 -12.39 -25.13 10.90
C CYS A 146 -11.88 -25.38 12.31
#